data_AF-A0A2V7YJP0-F1
#
_entry.id   AF-A0A2V7YJP0-F1
#
_cell.length_a   1.000
_cell.length_b   1.000
_cell.length_c   1.000
_cell.angle_alpha   90.00
_cell.angle_beta   90.00
_cell.angle_gamma   90.00
#
_symmetry.space_group_name_H-M   'P 1'
#
loop_
_entity.id
_entity.type
_entity.pdbx_description
1 polymer ?
#
loop_
_entity_poly.entity_id
_entity_poly.type
_entity_poly.pdbx_seq_one_letter_code
_entity_poly.pdbx_strand_id
1 'polypeptide(L)'
;MSILDFPWGRKRQTVLETSRVFTDHVRLLTQGRLLDAGGLEPFWGALRAALRAELRRRGLWESPPAYLGIYGWESWEAGAGQGALEELLCECYSYIFVLRLRCLQAQLKVKPNIDGLVFLNIRHFLHERQKEHDPVGSQVFEVLRSAVRAAIAEGTLHVLEGDEGIRNDTLLSFSPAARSPVAKREEIAALVTSWNDELLPDLVTLRGQRQEEVVLRLRERLPDLQGRGLTAFSFKDLIDPLKADVRRRWAAVLDQSQGEVAPQRGEEERRSRVRFVQPDPRIEERQLFRRLVECVLNALRRLDTNEKTREYLVTLWQFVRLQAAEGDEPAPPGSRFEALLREIGDEERPSLRWLAEQLRIPRERLPGLYEVLGTLLKRCRAANSGQAAVKALSKSSIQDLGAGSDAH
;
A
#
# COMPACT_ATOMS: atom_id res chain seq x y z
N MET A 1 -14.65 -2.43 20.08
CA MET A 1 -13.49 -1.95 20.84
C MET A 1 -13.10 -0.58 20.29
N SER A 2 -13.06 0.44 21.14
CA SER A 2 -12.76 1.82 20.74
C SER A 2 -11.27 1.97 20.38
N ILE A 3 -10.97 2.71 19.31
CA ILE A 3 -9.61 3.06 18.85
C ILE A 3 -8.81 3.85 19.92
N LEU A 4 -9.44 4.21 21.05
CA LEU A 4 -8.90 5.09 22.09
C LEU A 4 -8.17 4.37 23.24
N ASP A 5 -8.06 3.05 23.26
CA ASP A 5 -7.64 2.31 24.46
C ASP A 5 -6.17 1.85 24.55
N PHE A 6 -5.19 2.56 23.96
CA PHE A 6 -3.77 2.13 23.99
C PHE A 6 -2.85 2.91 24.98
N PRO A 7 -2.00 2.25 25.80
CA PRO A 7 -1.32 2.90 26.95
C PRO A 7 -0.09 3.76 26.58
N TRP A 8 0.64 3.45 25.50
CA TRP A 8 1.86 4.17 25.12
C TRP A 8 1.62 5.37 24.20
N GLY A 9 0.41 5.49 23.63
CA GLY A 9 -0.04 6.62 22.82
C GLY A 9 -0.85 7.67 23.59
N ARG A 10 -1.57 7.29 24.67
CA ARG A 10 -2.57 8.15 25.32
C ARG A 10 -2.06 9.52 25.76
N LYS A 11 -0.84 9.64 26.32
CA LYS A 11 -0.35 10.94 26.83
C LYS A 11 0.09 11.93 25.73
N ARG A 12 0.56 11.46 24.57
CA ARG A 12 0.90 12.34 23.43
C ARG A 12 -0.29 12.56 22.50
N GLN A 13 -1.17 11.58 22.41
CA GLN A 13 -2.36 11.66 21.57
C GLN A 13 -3.41 12.61 22.17
N THR A 14 -3.56 12.71 23.50
CA THR A 14 -4.46 13.70 24.12
C THR A 14 -4.08 15.16 23.82
N VAL A 15 -2.78 15.47 23.72
CA VAL A 15 -2.29 16.82 23.36
C VAL A 15 -2.54 17.12 21.88
N LEU A 16 -2.47 16.10 21.01
CA LEU A 16 -2.78 16.26 19.58
C LEU A 16 -4.29 16.23 19.29
N GLU A 17 -5.09 15.55 20.11
CA GLU A 17 -6.56 15.46 19.97
C GLU A 17 -7.29 16.74 20.41
N THR A 18 -6.67 17.55 21.29
CA THR A 18 -7.16 18.89 21.64
C THR A 18 -6.75 19.96 20.64
N SER A 19 -5.71 19.71 19.85
CA SER A 19 -5.33 20.59 18.75
C SER A 19 -6.38 20.52 17.63
N ARG A 20 -6.85 21.68 17.17
CA ARG A 20 -7.74 21.84 16.01
C ARG A 20 -7.07 22.62 14.88
N VAL A 21 -5.74 22.70 14.92
CA VAL A 21 -4.96 23.57 14.03
C VAL A 21 -5.20 23.22 12.56
N PHE A 22 -5.28 21.93 12.22
CA PHE A 22 -5.55 21.52 10.83
C PHE A 22 -7.01 21.73 10.44
N THR A 23 -7.93 21.42 11.34
CA THR A 23 -9.38 21.69 11.18
C THR A 23 -9.64 23.16 10.91
N ASP A 24 -9.05 24.05 11.69
CA ASP A 24 -9.24 25.49 11.57
C ASP A 24 -8.61 26.03 10.28
N HIS A 25 -7.45 25.50 9.87
CA HIS A 25 -6.87 25.81 8.55
C HIS A 25 -7.82 25.45 7.40
N VAL A 26 -8.36 24.23 7.37
CA VAL A 26 -9.29 23.82 6.30
C VAL A 26 -10.60 24.62 6.33
N ARG A 27 -11.09 25.00 7.53
CA ARG A 27 -12.25 25.92 7.66
C ARG A 27 -11.97 27.27 7.03
N LEU A 28 -10.81 27.87 7.29
CA LEU A 28 -10.41 29.14 6.68
C LEU A 28 -10.33 29.02 5.15
N LEU A 29 -9.70 27.96 4.63
CA LEU A 29 -9.65 27.69 3.19
C LEU A 29 -11.04 27.52 2.58
N THR A 30 -11.99 26.90 3.30
CA THR A 30 -13.39 26.76 2.85
C THR A 30 -14.09 28.11 2.73
N GLN A 31 -13.69 29.09 3.54
CA GLN A 31 -14.19 30.47 3.52
C GLN A 31 -13.43 31.36 2.53
N GLY A 32 -12.46 30.83 1.77
CA GLY A 32 -11.61 31.59 0.88
C GLY A 32 -10.61 32.50 1.62
N ARG A 33 -10.31 32.20 2.89
CA ARG A 33 -9.36 32.94 3.72
C ARG A 33 -8.06 32.15 3.85
N LEU A 34 -6.95 32.88 3.98
CA LEU A 34 -5.63 32.31 4.27
C LEU A 34 -5.30 32.51 5.76
N LEU A 35 -4.44 31.67 6.31
CA LEU A 35 -3.84 31.90 7.63
C LEU A 35 -3.02 33.19 7.59
N ASP A 36 -3.13 34.00 8.65
CA ASP A 36 -2.23 35.12 8.88
C ASP A 36 -0.85 34.62 9.38
N ALA A 37 0.11 35.52 9.49
CA ALA A 37 1.45 35.17 9.98
C ALA A 37 1.42 34.49 11.36
N GLY A 38 0.49 34.89 12.23
CA GLY A 38 0.30 34.31 13.57
C GLY A 38 -0.26 32.89 13.56
N GLY A 39 -1.13 32.55 12.61
CA GLY A 39 -1.69 31.22 12.44
C GLY A 39 -0.82 30.25 11.63
N LEU A 40 0.05 30.76 10.74
CA LEU A 40 0.96 29.95 9.93
C LEU A 40 1.99 29.20 10.78
N GLU A 41 2.60 29.86 11.76
CA GLU A 41 3.67 29.25 12.56
C GLU A 41 3.18 28.05 13.40
N PRO A 42 2.05 28.13 14.14
CA PRO A 42 1.48 26.97 14.81
C PRO A 42 1.09 25.83 13.86
N PHE A 43 0.59 26.16 12.67
CA PHE A 43 0.24 25.17 11.65
C PHE A 43 1.46 24.39 11.16
N TRP A 44 2.51 25.11 10.74
CA TRP A 44 3.75 24.47 10.29
C TRP A 44 4.43 23.70 11.42
N GLY A 45 4.44 24.26 12.64
CA GLY A 45 4.94 23.57 13.83
C GLY A 45 4.21 22.25 14.10
N ALA A 46 2.88 22.23 14.02
CA ALA A 46 2.08 21.03 14.18
C ALA A 46 2.34 19.99 13.08
N LEU A 47 2.40 20.40 11.81
CA LEU A 47 2.66 19.50 10.69
C LEU A 47 4.08 18.91 10.76
N ARG A 48 5.08 19.73 11.10
CA ARG A 48 6.47 19.30 11.31
C ARG A 48 6.58 18.29 12.45
N ALA A 49 5.92 18.57 13.59
CA ALA A 49 5.91 17.65 14.73
C ALA A 49 5.24 16.31 14.36
N ALA A 50 4.14 16.34 13.61
CA ALA A 50 3.43 15.16 13.15
C ALA A 50 4.29 14.30 12.20
N LEU A 51 4.93 14.92 11.19
CA LEU A 51 5.84 14.24 10.28
C LEU A 51 7.04 13.64 11.02
N ARG A 52 7.71 14.40 11.88
CA ARG A 52 8.85 13.92 12.66
C ARG A 52 8.49 12.72 13.55
N ALA A 53 7.33 12.79 14.21
CA ALA A 53 6.83 11.68 15.02
C ALA A 53 6.58 10.43 14.16
N GLU A 54 5.98 10.60 12.98
CA GLU A 54 5.69 9.49 12.08
C GLU A 54 6.96 8.90 11.43
N LEU A 55 7.94 9.72 11.06
CA LEU A 55 9.25 9.27 10.58
C LEU A 55 9.97 8.42 11.65
N ARG A 56 9.95 8.88 12.91
CA ARG A 56 10.53 8.11 14.04
C ARG A 56 9.80 6.80 14.26
N ARG A 57 8.46 6.82 14.23
CA ARG A 57 7.62 5.62 14.37
C ARG A 57 7.96 4.56 13.32
N ARG A 58 8.29 4.97 12.10
CA ARG A 58 8.67 4.09 10.99
C ARG A 58 10.15 3.72 10.95
N GLY A 59 10.97 4.23 11.88
CA GLY A 59 12.43 4.07 11.83
C GLY A 59 13.09 4.81 10.64
N LEU A 60 12.36 5.69 9.96
CA LEU A 60 12.85 6.47 8.82
C LEU A 60 13.67 7.67 9.26
N TRP A 61 13.51 8.13 10.51
CA TRP A 61 14.25 9.27 11.05
C TRP A 61 15.77 9.06 11.10
N GLU A 62 16.22 7.82 11.23
CA GLU A 62 17.64 7.46 11.22
C GLU A 62 18.10 7.00 9.81
N SER A 63 17.16 6.89 8.87
CA SER A 63 17.43 6.48 7.50
C SER A 63 17.72 7.68 6.61
N PRO A 64 18.49 7.50 5.52
CA PRO A 64 18.72 8.56 4.53
C PRO A 64 17.40 9.11 3.96
N PRO A 65 17.25 10.45 3.82
CA PRO A 65 16.07 11.06 3.20
C PRO A 65 15.76 10.58 1.77
N ALA A 66 16.78 10.08 1.06
CA ALA A 66 16.63 9.51 -0.28
C ALA A 66 15.63 8.34 -0.35
N TYR A 67 15.39 7.60 0.76
CA TYR A 67 14.36 6.54 0.81
C TYR A 67 12.93 7.08 0.73
N LEU A 68 12.74 8.38 0.91
CA LEU A 68 11.48 9.07 0.68
C LEU A 68 11.56 10.00 -0.53
N GLY A 69 12.58 9.89 -1.39
CA GLY A 69 12.70 10.69 -2.61
C GLY A 69 13.17 12.12 -2.39
N ILE A 70 13.76 12.42 -1.22
CA ILE A 70 14.39 13.70 -0.91
C ILE A 70 15.90 13.52 -1.11
N TYR A 71 16.41 13.96 -2.27
CA TYR A 71 17.80 13.73 -2.67
C TYR A 71 18.70 14.91 -2.30
N GLY A 72 20.01 14.67 -2.22
CA GLY A 72 20.99 15.72 -1.90
C GLY A 72 21.18 16.00 -0.40
N TRP A 73 20.53 15.20 0.46
CA TRP A 73 20.62 15.32 1.91
C TRP A 73 21.09 14.00 2.55
N GLU A 74 22.00 14.09 3.51
CA GLU A 74 22.49 12.94 4.28
C GLU A 74 21.62 12.64 5.50
N SER A 75 20.97 13.65 6.06
CA SER A 75 20.16 13.56 7.28
C SER A 75 18.92 14.45 7.22
N TRP A 76 17.97 14.22 8.13
CA TRP A 76 16.74 15.01 8.23
C TRP A 76 16.95 16.38 8.88
N GLU A 77 17.99 16.50 9.71
CA GLU A 77 18.33 17.73 10.43
C GLU A 77 19.46 18.44 9.70
N ALA A 78 19.12 19.39 8.83
CA ALA A 78 20.04 20.41 8.38
C ALA A 78 19.61 21.78 8.94
N GLY A 79 20.58 22.65 9.20
CA GLY A 79 20.41 23.85 10.03
C GLY A 79 19.43 24.90 9.50
N ALA A 80 19.12 25.87 10.36
CA ALA A 80 18.43 27.14 10.07
C ALA A 80 17.20 27.08 9.12
N GLY A 81 16.35 26.07 9.26
CA GLY A 81 15.08 26.00 8.51
C GLY A 81 15.24 25.63 7.04
N GLN A 82 16.40 25.09 6.65
CA GLN A 82 16.64 24.48 5.35
C GLN A 82 17.08 23.04 5.56
N GLY A 83 16.36 22.08 4.98
CA GLY A 83 16.67 20.68 5.17
C GLY A 83 15.68 19.74 4.50
N ALA A 84 16.06 18.47 4.44
CA ALA A 84 15.21 17.41 3.89
C ALA A 84 13.82 17.35 4.54
N LEU A 85 13.72 17.68 5.84
CA LEU A 85 12.43 17.71 6.52
C LEU A 85 11.51 18.82 6.01
N GLU A 86 12.04 20.00 5.66
CA GLU A 86 11.23 21.12 5.16
C GLU A 86 10.79 20.90 3.71
N GLU A 87 11.62 20.24 2.90
CA GLU A 87 11.23 19.80 1.56
C GLU A 87 10.08 18.77 1.63
N LEU A 88 10.24 17.76 2.50
CA LEU A 88 9.18 16.77 2.76
C LEU A 88 7.92 17.40 3.36
N LEU A 89 8.06 18.44 4.19
CA LEU A 89 6.95 19.20 4.78
C LEU A 89 6.13 19.91 3.71
N CYS A 90 6.79 20.58 2.75
CA CYS A 90 6.14 21.23 1.62
C CYS A 90 5.39 20.22 0.73
N GLU A 91 6.00 19.08 0.42
CA GLU A 91 5.35 18.03 -0.35
C GLU A 91 4.15 17.42 0.39
N CYS A 92 4.29 17.16 1.68
CA CYS A 92 3.21 16.67 2.54
C CYS A 92 2.05 17.66 2.56
N TYR A 93 2.34 18.96 2.66
CA TYR A 93 1.31 20.00 2.57
C TYR A 93 0.58 19.94 1.23
N SER A 94 1.31 19.87 0.12
CA SER A 94 0.72 19.75 -1.22
C SER A 94 -0.18 18.51 -1.34
N TYR A 95 0.31 17.36 -0.87
CA TYR A 95 -0.45 16.11 -0.89
C TYR A 95 -1.76 16.20 -0.10
N ILE A 96 -1.74 16.79 1.09
CA ILE A 96 -2.90 16.82 2.00
C ILE A 96 -3.84 18.01 1.70
N PHE A 97 -3.30 19.22 1.65
CA PHE A 97 -4.09 20.45 1.65
C PHE A 97 -4.26 21.08 0.27
N VAL A 98 -3.57 20.58 -0.77
CA VAL A 98 -3.80 21.00 -2.16
C VAL A 98 -4.56 19.92 -2.91
N LEU A 99 -4.02 18.70 -3.00
CA LEU A 99 -4.63 17.62 -3.77
C LEU A 99 -5.92 17.10 -3.13
N ARG A 100 -5.98 17.03 -1.80
CA ARG A 100 -7.10 16.43 -1.05
C ARG A 100 -8.00 17.44 -0.34
N LEU A 101 -7.86 18.73 -0.65
CA LEU A 101 -8.62 19.80 0.01
C LEU A 101 -10.13 19.56 -0.05
N ARG A 102 -10.66 19.22 -1.23
CA ARG A 102 -12.11 18.99 -1.43
C ARG A 102 -12.64 17.87 -0.53
N CYS A 103 -11.87 16.80 -0.36
CA CYS A 103 -12.24 15.68 0.50
C CYS A 103 -12.26 16.11 1.97
N LEU A 104 -11.25 16.86 2.42
CA LEU A 104 -11.20 17.40 3.79
C LEU A 104 -12.36 18.36 4.07
N GLN A 105 -12.69 19.23 3.10
CA GLN A 105 -13.86 20.12 3.18
C GLN A 105 -15.18 19.36 3.25
N ALA A 106 -15.34 18.29 2.48
CA ALA A 106 -16.52 17.43 2.54
C ALA A 106 -16.64 16.75 3.92
N GLN A 107 -15.52 16.27 4.47
CA GLN A 107 -15.50 15.64 5.80
C GLN A 107 -15.85 16.64 6.92
N LEU A 108 -15.43 17.90 6.81
CA LEU A 108 -15.79 18.94 7.79
C LEU A 108 -17.29 19.26 7.85
N LYS A 109 -18.06 18.94 6.80
CA LYS A 109 -19.52 19.07 6.83
C LYS A 109 -20.18 18.03 7.72
N VAL A 110 -19.51 16.91 7.95
CA VAL A 110 -20.03 15.76 8.71
C VAL A 110 -19.37 15.64 10.08
N LYS A 111 -18.08 16.00 10.19
CA LYS A 111 -17.26 15.86 11.39
C LYS A 111 -16.82 17.22 11.93
N PRO A 112 -16.95 17.47 13.25
CA PRO A 112 -16.53 18.75 13.85
C PRO A 112 -15.01 18.92 13.92
N ASN A 113 -14.23 17.84 13.78
CA ASN A 113 -12.77 17.82 13.80
C ASN A 113 -12.26 16.79 12.76
N ILE A 114 -11.31 17.20 11.91
CA ILE A 114 -10.67 16.35 10.88
C ILE A 114 -9.17 16.13 11.11
N ASP A 115 -8.58 16.59 12.22
CA ASP A 115 -7.15 16.45 12.48
C ASP A 115 -6.71 14.98 12.45
N GLY A 116 -7.55 14.06 12.95
CA GLY A 116 -7.37 12.61 12.83
C GLY A 116 -7.22 12.12 11.38
N LEU A 117 -8.00 12.69 10.44
CA LEU A 117 -7.87 12.39 9.01
C LEU A 117 -6.59 12.98 8.42
N VAL A 118 -6.14 14.14 8.90
CA VAL A 118 -4.86 14.72 8.47
C VAL A 118 -3.71 13.82 8.90
N PHE A 119 -3.67 13.36 10.16
CA PHE A 119 -2.67 12.39 10.61
C PHE A 119 -2.69 11.10 9.80
N LEU A 120 -3.88 10.61 9.45
CA LEU A 120 -4.02 9.45 8.55
C LEU A 120 -3.41 9.73 7.17
N ASN A 121 -3.70 10.90 6.58
CA ASN A 121 -3.12 11.28 5.28
C ASN A 121 -1.58 11.45 5.35
N ILE A 122 -1.02 11.92 6.47
CA ILE A 122 0.45 11.95 6.68
C ILE A 122 1.02 10.53 6.62
N ARG A 123 0.35 9.55 7.24
CA ARG A 123 0.76 8.15 7.17
C ARG A 123 0.70 7.60 5.75
N HIS A 124 -0.36 7.92 5.01
CA HIS A 124 -0.50 7.49 3.61
C HIS A 124 0.58 8.14 2.74
N PHE A 125 0.80 9.45 2.87
CA PHE A 125 1.85 10.17 2.16
C PHE A 125 3.22 9.50 2.30
N LEU A 126 3.64 9.22 3.55
CA LEU A 126 4.93 8.58 3.79
C LEU A 126 4.98 7.12 3.30
N HIS A 127 3.86 6.40 3.33
CA HIS A 127 3.79 5.03 2.79
C HIS A 127 3.98 5.03 1.27
N GLU A 128 3.26 5.90 0.56
CA GLU A 128 3.34 6.02 -0.89
C GLU A 128 4.72 6.48 -1.35
N ARG A 129 5.30 7.48 -0.67
CA ARG A 129 6.67 7.94 -0.96
C ARG A 129 7.69 6.83 -0.72
N GLN A 130 7.56 6.06 0.35
CA GLN A 130 8.47 4.93 0.60
C GLN A 130 8.32 3.83 -0.45
N LYS A 131 7.10 3.49 -0.86
CA LYS A 131 6.87 2.53 -1.95
C LYS A 131 7.51 2.98 -3.26
N GLU A 132 7.45 4.28 -3.53
CA GLU A 132 7.98 4.87 -4.76
C GLU A 132 9.51 4.95 -4.78
N HIS A 133 10.12 5.39 -3.68
CA HIS A 133 11.56 5.70 -3.63
C HIS A 133 12.41 4.64 -2.93
N ASP A 134 11.80 3.74 -2.16
CA ASP A 134 12.42 2.57 -1.53
C ASP A 134 11.55 1.31 -1.77
N PRO A 135 11.31 0.94 -3.04
CA PRO A 135 10.45 -0.21 -3.37
C PRO A 135 11.00 -1.51 -2.79
N VAL A 136 12.34 -1.65 -2.74
CA VAL A 136 13.02 -2.80 -2.16
C VAL A 136 12.75 -2.90 -0.66
N GLY A 137 12.97 -1.82 0.10
CA GLY A 137 12.69 -1.82 1.53
C GLY A 137 11.20 -2.01 1.82
N SER A 138 10.31 -1.42 1.03
CA SER A 138 8.87 -1.64 1.17
C SER A 138 8.48 -3.10 0.94
N GLN A 139 9.03 -3.75 -0.09
CA GLN A 139 8.75 -5.14 -0.40
C GLN A 139 9.20 -6.07 0.73
N VAL A 140 10.44 -5.91 1.20
CA VAL A 140 11.00 -6.71 2.30
C VAL A 140 10.16 -6.57 3.57
N PHE A 141 9.66 -5.35 3.87
CA PHE A 141 8.74 -5.12 4.98
C PHE A 141 7.45 -5.92 4.85
N GLU A 142 6.76 -5.83 3.70
CA GLU A 142 5.46 -6.50 3.51
C GLU A 142 5.58 -8.03 3.52
N VAL A 143 6.65 -8.57 2.91
CA VAL A 143 6.90 -10.01 2.93
C VAL A 143 7.17 -10.51 4.35
N LEU A 144 8.10 -9.86 5.09
CA LEU A 144 8.40 -10.26 6.46
C LEU A 144 7.19 -10.09 7.38
N ARG A 145 6.47 -8.98 7.25
CA ARG A 145 5.23 -8.74 8.00
C ARG A 145 4.21 -9.84 7.75
N SER A 146 4.04 -10.27 6.51
CA SER A 146 3.13 -11.37 6.16
C SER A 146 3.59 -12.71 6.77
N ALA A 147 4.89 -13.00 6.77
CA ALA A 147 5.45 -14.20 7.39
C ALA A 147 5.22 -14.21 8.91
N VAL A 148 5.43 -13.08 9.59
CA VAL A 148 5.17 -12.97 11.03
C VAL A 148 3.67 -13.05 11.33
N ARG A 149 2.79 -12.44 10.53
CA ARG A 149 1.32 -12.60 10.70
C ARG A 149 0.89 -14.06 10.56
N ALA A 150 1.45 -14.78 9.58
CA ALA A 150 1.19 -16.20 9.40
C ALA A 150 1.67 -17.01 10.61
N ALA A 151 2.88 -16.73 11.12
CA ALA A 151 3.40 -17.36 12.33
C ALA A 151 2.51 -17.11 13.57
N ILE A 152 1.99 -15.88 13.73
CA ILE A 152 1.04 -15.55 14.81
C ILE A 152 -0.27 -16.31 14.65
N ALA A 153 -0.82 -16.36 13.44
CA ALA A 153 -2.06 -17.08 13.16
C ALA A 153 -1.94 -18.59 13.45
N GLU A 154 -0.74 -19.16 13.27
CA GLU A 154 -0.44 -20.55 13.61
C GLU A 154 -0.09 -20.78 15.08
N GLY A 155 0.02 -19.72 15.88
CA GLY A 155 0.39 -19.79 17.29
C GLY A 155 1.87 -20.13 17.54
N THR A 156 2.73 -19.99 16.52
CA THR A 156 4.19 -20.15 16.69
C THR A 156 4.85 -18.89 17.24
N LEU A 157 4.26 -17.72 16.98
CA LEU A 157 4.63 -16.45 17.56
C LEU A 157 3.44 -15.82 18.30
N HIS A 158 3.76 -15.04 19.33
CA HIS A 158 2.81 -14.30 20.13
C HIS A 158 3.22 -12.83 20.20
N VAL A 159 2.23 -11.94 20.15
CA VAL A 159 2.45 -10.50 20.38
C VAL A 159 2.41 -10.24 21.88
N LEU A 160 3.55 -9.85 22.45
CA LEU A 160 3.66 -9.48 23.88
C LEU A 160 3.28 -8.01 24.11
N GLU A 161 3.69 -7.14 23.18
CA GLU A 161 3.40 -5.70 23.21
C GLU A 161 3.23 -5.19 21.77
N GLY A 162 2.26 -4.29 21.55
CA GLY A 162 1.95 -3.73 20.23
C GLY A 162 0.54 -4.05 19.76
N ASP A 163 0.32 -4.03 18.44
CA ASP A 163 -0.95 -4.36 17.80
C ASP A 163 -0.82 -5.50 16.79
N GLU A 164 -1.96 -6.08 16.41
CA GLU A 164 -2.04 -7.12 15.35
C GLU A 164 -1.58 -6.62 13.99
N GLY A 165 -1.43 -5.29 13.84
CA GLY A 165 -0.93 -4.65 12.64
C GLY A 165 0.55 -4.93 12.39
N ILE A 166 1.31 -5.40 13.38
CA ILE A 166 2.76 -5.62 13.37
C ILE A 166 3.51 -4.37 12.87
N ARG A 167 3.99 -3.61 13.83
CA ARG A 167 4.77 -2.39 13.66
C ARG A 167 6.19 -2.63 14.12
N ASN A 168 7.10 -1.71 13.81
CA ASN A 168 8.50 -1.80 14.23
C ASN A 168 8.66 -2.00 15.75
N ASP A 169 7.82 -1.36 16.55
CA ASP A 169 7.78 -1.45 18.01
C ASP A 169 7.03 -2.68 18.56
N THR A 170 6.48 -3.54 17.69
CA THR A 170 5.78 -4.76 18.13
C THR A 170 6.78 -5.75 18.70
N LEU A 171 6.59 -6.12 19.96
CA LEU A 171 7.37 -7.13 20.68
C LEU A 171 6.76 -8.51 20.46
N LEU A 172 7.56 -9.41 19.91
CA LEU A 172 7.16 -10.76 19.52
C LEU A 172 7.90 -11.78 20.38
N SER A 173 7.27 -12.94 20.62
CA SER A 173 7.89 -14.05 21.34
C SER A 173 7.37 -15.41 20.89
N PHE A 174 8.22 -16.44 21.02
CA PHE A 174 7.83 -17.84 20.83
C PHE A 174 7.06 -18.43 22.02
N SER A 175 6.92 -17.69 23.13
CA SER A 175 6.15 -18.13 24.30
C SER A 175 5.34 -16.98 24.88
N PRO A 176 4.04 -17.19 25.18
CA PRO A 176 3.19 -16.13 25.73
C PRO A 176 3.63 -15.71 27.14
N ALA A 177 4.42 -16.55 27.83
CA ALA A 177 4.91 -16.30 29.18
C ALA A 177 6.37 -15.80 29.22
N ALA A 178 6.99 -15.55 28.06
CA ALA A 178 8.37 -15.10 28.02
C ALA A 178 8.52 -13.76 28.75
N ARG A 179 9.38 -13.73 29.78
CA ARG A 179 9.84 -12.50 30.41
C ARG A 179 11.09 -12.05 29.68
N SER A 180 11.09 -10.81 29.21
CA SER A 180 12.08 -10.31 28.25
C SER A 180 13.43 -10.01 28.90
N PRO A 181 14.52 -10.72 28.53
CA PRO A 181 15.73 -10.05 28.13
C PRO A 181 15.63 -9.82 26.62
N VAL A 182 15.66 -8.55 26.22
CA VAL A 182 15.80 -8.18 24.81
C VAL A 182 17.11 -8.81 24.31
N ALA A 183 17.00 -9.69 23.34
CA ALA A 183 18.14 -10.28 22.66
C ALA A 183 19.16 -9.22 22.22
N LYS A 184 20.45 -9.58 22.20
CA LYS A 184 21.48 -8.69 21.66
C LYS A 184 21.21 -8.50 20.17
N ARG A 185 20.95 -7.25 19.78
CA ARG A 185 20.63 -6.85 18.40
C ARG A 185 21.64 -7.38 17.36
N GLU A 186 22.89 -7.53 17.75
CA GLU A 186 23.98 -8.04 16.90
C GLU A 186 23.79 -9.51 16.50
N GLU A 187 23.31 -10.36 17.42
CA GLU A 187 23.09 -11.79 17.16
C GLU A 187 21.93 -12.00 16.20
N ILE A 188 20.84 -11.23 16.38
CA ILE A 188 19.70 -11.20 15.45
C ILE A 188 20.16 -10.72 14.08
N ALA A 189 20.92 -9.63 14.01
CA ALA A 189 21.37 -9.07 12.75
C ALA A 189 22.21 -10.05 11.93
N ALA A 190 23.14 -10.79 12.58
CA ALA A 190 23.95 -11.79 11.91
C ALA A 190 23.10 -12.96 11.37
N LEU A 191 22.15 -13.47 12.15
CA LEU A 191 21.26 -14.55 11.71
C LEU A 191 20.37 -14.09 10.55
N VAL A 192 19.72 -12.94 10.68
CA VAL A 192 18.80 -12.43 9.65
C VAL A 192 19.54 -12.11 8.35
N THR A 193 20.78 -11.63 8.43
CA THR A 193 21.63 -11.41 7.24
C THR A 193 21.91 -12.72 6.49
N SER A 194 22.08 -13.84 7.21
CA SER A 194 22.28 -15.15 6.56
C SER A 194 21.04 -15.65 5.81
N TRP A 195 19.83 -15.24 6.22
CA TRP A 195 18.61 -15.59 5.47
C TRP A 195 18.61 -15.01 4.06
N ASN A 196 19.23 -13.85 3.86
CA ASN A 196 19.35 -13.23 2.54
C ASN A 196 20.26 -14.02 1.60
N ASP A 197 21.19 -14.83 2.10
CA ASP A 197 22.03 -15.65 1.22
C ASP A 197 21.19 -16.60 0.36
N GLU A 198 20.03 -17.01 0.87
CA GLU A 198 19.11 -17.92 0.18
C GLU A 198 17.85 -17.25 -0.38
N LEU A 199 17.44 -16.11 0.17
CA LEU A 199 16.15 -15.48 -0.13
C LEU A 199 16.26 -14.22 -1.00
N LEU A 200 17.43 -13.64 -1.17
CA LEU A 200 17.58 -12.31 -1.78
C LEU A 200 17.09 -12.19 -3.24
N PRO A 201 17.27 -13.19 -4.13
CA PRO A 201 16.65 -13.12 -5.46
C PRO A 201 15.13 -13.01 -5.36
N ASP A 202 14.57 -13.79 -4.45
CA ASP A 202 13.14 -13.99 -4.29
C ASP A 202 12.47 -12.80 -3.59
N LEU A 203 13.13 -12.21 -2.59
CA LEU A 203 12.67 -11.05 -1.83
C LEU A 203 12.52 -9.79 -2.71
N VAL A 204 13.36 -9.64 -3.74
CA VAL A 204 13.38 -8.45 -4.58
C VAL A 204 12.57 -8.62 -5.87
N THR A 205 12.57 -9.82 -6.45
CA THR A 205 12.05 -10.02 -7.81
C THR A 205 10.63 -10.58 -7.87
N LEU A 206 10.14 -11.24 -6.81
CA LEU A 206 8.90 -12.01 -6.89
C LEU A 206 7.66 -11.18 -6.56
N ARG A 207 6.62 -11.38 -7.39
CA ARG A 207 5.25 -10.88 -7.19
C ARG A 207 4.25 -12.02 -7.37
N GLY A 208 3.08 -11.92 -6.74
CA GLY A 208 1.98 -12.88 -6.92
C GLY A 208 2.20 -14.21 -6.20
N GLN A 209 1.85 -15.34 -6.81
CA GLN A 209 1.92 -16.67 -6.18
C GLN A 209 3.31 -17.03 -5.63
N ARG A 210 4.37 -16.53 -6.27
CA ARG A 210 5.74 -16.77 -5.81
C ARG A 210 6.08 -15.99 -4.52
N GLN A 211 5.33 -14.92 -4.20
CA GLN A 211 5.48 -14.20 -2.94
C GLN A 211 5.02 -15.05 -1.75
N GLU A 212 3.99 -15.89 -1.91
CA GLU A 212 3.52 -16.80 -0.86
C GLU A 212 4.59 -17.83 -0.48
N GLU A 213 5.40 -18.28 -1.45
CA GLU A 213 6.54 -19.16 -1.23
C GLU A 213 7.64 -18.47 -0.42
N VAL A 214 7.96 -17.20 -0.71
CA VAL A 214 8.92 -16.43 0.11
C VAL A 214 8.42 -16.21 1.52
N VAL A 215 7.12 -15.92 1.67
CA VAL A 215 6.47 -15.78 2.98
C VAL A 215 6.57 -17.09 3.76
N LEU A 216 6.30 -18.23 3.13
CA LEU A 216 6.43 -19.56 3.74
C LEU A 216 7.87 -19.82 4.19
N ARG A 217 8.86 -19.62 3.30
CA ARG A 217 10.28 -19.83 3.61
C ARG A 217 10.75 -18.92 4.74
N LEU A 218 10.37 -17.64 4.73
CA LEU A 218 10.70 -16.73 5.85
C LEU A 218 10.06 -17.18 7.16
N ARG A 219 8.82 -17.66 7.12
CA ARG A 219 8.14 -18.18 8.30
C ARG A 219 8.86 -19.41 8.87
N GLU A 220 9.29 -20.33 8.01
CA GLU A 220 10.08 -21.52 8.40
C GLU A 220 11.43 -21.17 9.01
N ARG A 221 11.97 -19.98 8.71
CA ARG A 221 13.22 -19.46 9.31
C ARG A 221 13.02 -18.78 10.67
N LEU A 222 11.80 -18.35 11.01
CA LEU A 222 11.56 -17.70 12.32
C LEU A 222 11.97 -18.59 13.50
N PRO A 223 11.67 -19.90 13.55
CA PRO A 223 12.13 -20.80 14.62
C PRO A 223 13.65 -20.87 14.80
N ASP A 224 14.46 -20.52 13.79
CA ASP A 224 15.93 -20.48 13.91
C ASP A 224 16.36 -19.47 15.01
N LEU A 225 15.57 -18.42 15.23
CA LEU A 225 15.79 -17.47 16.34
C LEU A 225 15.67 -18.18 17.70
N GLN A 226 14.64 -19.01 17.87
CA GLN A 226 14.46 -19.79 19.09
C GLN A 226 15.59 -20.80 19.30
N GLY A 227 16.06 -21.45 18.22
CA GLY A 227 17.21 -22.36 18.24
C GLY A 227 18.52 -21.70 18.70
N ARG A 228 18.62 -20.37 18.55
CA ARG A 228 19.72 -19.54 19.07
C ARG A 228 19.50 -19.02 20.50
N GLY A 229 18.41 -19.42 21.15
CA GLY A 229 18.05 -18.98 22.51
C GLY A 229 17.32 -17.64 22.56
N LEU A 230 16.88 -17.10 21.41
CA LEU A 230 16.16 -15.84 21.35
C LEU A 230 14.67 -16.09 21.60
N THR A 231 14.21 -15.76 22.80
CA THR A 231 12.83 -16.04 23.21
C THR A 231 11.87 -14.89 22.90
N ALA A 232 12.36 -13.64 22.87
CA ALA A 232 11.59 -12.46 22.52
C ALA A 232 12.45 -11.45 21.74
N PHE A 233 11.84 -10.71 20.82
CA PHE A 233 12.51 -9.73 19.95
C PHE A 233 11.51 -8.68 19.45
N SER A 234 11.97 -7.47 19.12
CA SER A 234 11.09 -6.50 18.44
C SER A 234 11.06 -6.79 16.93
N PHE A 235 9.95 -6.48 16.26
CA PHE A 235 9.87 -6.60 14.81
C PHE A 235 10.95 -5.75 14.10
N LYS A 236 11.30 -4.58 14.67
CA LYS A 236 12.40 -3.72 14.21
C LYS A 236 13.73 -4.48 14.14
N ASP A 237 14.03 -5.30 15.15
CA ASP A 237 15.30 -6.05 15.23
C ASP A 237 15.46 -7.06 14.09
N LEU A 238 14.35 -7.56 13.53
CA LEU A 238 14.38 -8.42 12.34
C LEU A 238 14.43 -7.59 11.05
N ILE A 239 13.55 -6.61 10.91
CA ILE A 239 13.35 -5.97 9.61
C ILE A 239 14.49 -5.03 9.21
N ASP A 240 15.11 -4.33 10.17
CA ASP A 240 16.19 -3.39 9.91
C ASP A 240 17.43 -4.05 9.28
N PRO A 241 18.02 -5.12 9.88
CA PRO A 241 19.17 -5.78 9.27
C PRO A 241 18.83 -6.43 7.93
N LEU A 242 17.62 -7.00 7.80
CA LEU A 242 17.15 -7.59 6.55
C LEU A 242 17.12 -6.54 5.42
N LYS A 243 16.49 -5.39 5.67
CA LYS A 243 16.44 -4.27 4.72
C LYS A 243 17.82 -3.72 4.39
N ALA A 244 18.67 -3.52 5.40
CA ALA A 244 20.00 -2.96 5.21
C ALA A 244 20.86 -3.85 4.29
N ASP A 245 20.86 -5.16 4.53
CA ASP A 245 21.61 -6.10 3.71
C ASP A 245 21.03 -6.23 2.29
N VAL A 246 19.69 -6.37 2.15
CA VAL A 246 19.05 -6.43 0.82
C VAL A 246 19.37 -5.18 0.00
N ARG A 247 19.25 -3.98 0.58
CA ARG A 247 19.56 -2.73 -0.11
C ARG A 247 21.04 -2.66 -0.50
N ARG A 248 21.95 -3.06 0.39
CA ARG A 248 23.40 -3.07 0.13
C ARG A 248 23.75 -3.98 -1.05
N ARG A 249 23.25 -5.22 -1.05
CA ARG A 249 23.54 -6.17 -2.14
C ARG A 249 22.87 -5.75 -3.45
N TRP A 250 21.64 -5.23 -3.39
CA TRP A 250 20.96 -4.71 -4.56
C TRP A 250 21.69 -3.51 -5.18
N ALA A 251 22.19 -2.59 -4.36
CA ALA A 251 23.03 -1.48 -4.81
C ALA A 251 24.30 -2.00 -5.51
N ALA A 252 24.99 -3.00 -4.94
CA ALA A 252 26.17 -3.60 -5.56
C ALA A 252 25.88 -4.24 -6.93
N VAL A 253 24.71 -4.89 -7.10
CA VAL A 253 24.26 -5.43 -8.40
C VAL A 253 24.03 -4.32 -9.41
N LEU A 254 23.41 -3.21 -8.99
CA LEU A 254 23.20 -2.04 -9.85
C LEU A 254 24.52 -1.38 -10.25
N ASP A 255 25.45 -1.22 -9.31
CA ASP A 255 26.78 -0.64 -9.58
C ASP A 255 27.58 -1.49 -10.57
N GLN A 256 27.56 -2.82 -10.44
CA GLN A 256 28.18 -3.73 -11.41
C GLN A 256 27.57 -3.60 -12.81
N SER A 257 26.24 -3.43 -12.90
CA SER A 257 25.56 -3.27 -14.18
C SER A 257 25.85 -1.92 -14.87
N GLN A 258 26.24 -0.90 -14.10
CA GLN A 258 26.59 0.44 -14.60
C GLN A 258 28.09 0.61 -14.85
N GLY A 259 28.92 -0.10 -14.10
CA GLY A 259 30.39 -0.02 -14.12
C GLY A 259 31.08 -0.86 -15.19
N GLU A 260 30.37 -1.73 -15.92
CA GLU A 260 30.88 -2.31 -17.17
C GLU A 260 30.95 -1.23 -18.25
N VAL A 261 32.01 -0.42 -18.16
CA VAL A 261 32.56 0.41 -19.24
C VAL A 261 32.38 -0.39 -20.53
N ALA A 262 31.58 0.16 -21.45
CA ALA A 262 31.38 -0.43 -22.76
C ALA A 262 32.74 -0.90 -23.29
N PRO A 263 32.93 -2.20 -23.62
CA PRO A 263 34.19 -2.66 -24.16
C PRO A 263 34.54 -1.74 -25.33
N GLN A 264 35.69 -1.07 -25.20
CA GLN A 264 36.20 -0.20 -26.25
C GLN A 264 36.40 -1.07 -27.49
N ARG A 265 35.45 -0.95 -28.42
CA ARG A 265 35.50 -1.36 -29.83
C ARG A 265 36.49 -2.49 -30.15
N GLY A 266 35.95 -3.69 -30.27
CA GLY A 266 36.59 -4.78 -30.99
C GLY A 266 35.62 -5.93 -31.14
N GLU A 267 34.80 -5.85 -32.18
CA GLU A 267 34.05 -6.96 -32.79
C GLU A 267 32.81 -7.49 -32.04
N GLU A 268 31.67 -7.05 -32.56
CA GLU A 268 30.49 -7.87 -32.89
C GLU A 268 30.29 -9.17 -32.11
N GLU A 269 29.63 -9.07 -30.96
CA GLU A 269 28.55 -10.01 -30.68
C GLU A 269 27.38 -9.27 -30.04
N ARG A 270 26.29 -9.20 -30.81
CA ARG A 270 24.99 -8.63 -30.49
C ARG A 270 24.32 -9.43 -29.37
N ARG A 271 24.91 -9.51 -28.18
CA ARG A 271 24.16 -9.83 -26.97
C ARG A 271 23.38 -8.58 -26.61
N SER A 272 22.14 -8.58 -27.08
CA SER A 272 21.00 -7.79 -26.64
C SER A 272 21.06 -7.52 -25.14
N ARG A 273 21.80 -6.47 -24.76
CA ARG A 273 21.62 -5.78 -23.47
C ARG A 273 20.29 -5.05 -23.56
N VAL A 274 19.21 -5.80 -23.43
CA VAL A 274 17.90 -5.26 -23.12
C VAL A 274 18.09 -4.57 -21.77
N ARG A 275 18.17 -3.23 -21.78
CA ARG A 275 17.86 -2.45 -20.59
C ARG A 275 16.46 -2.91 -20.19
N PHE A 276 16.38 -3.77 -19.18
CA PHE A 276 15.14 -4.07 -18.49
C PHE A 276 14.75 -2.79 -17.74
N VAL A 277 14.23 -1.81 -18.49
CA VAL A 277 13.33 -0.83 -17.90
C VAL A 277 12.14 -1.66 -17.47
N GLN A 278 12.13 -2.06 -16.20
CA GLN A 278 10.96 -2.74 -15.67
C GLN A 278 9.77 -1.82 -15.96
N PRO A 279 8.74 -2.30 -16.67
CA PRO A 279 7.58 -1.46 -16.97
C PRO A 279 7.05 -0.93 -15.65
N ASP A 280 6.88 0.39 -15.57
CA ASP A 280 6.36 1.04 -14.39
C ASP A 280 5.00 0.39 -14.07
N PRO A 281 4.86 -0.31 -12.94
CA PRO A 281 3.62 -1.00 -12.59
C PRO A 281 2.44 -0.04 -12.53
N ARG A 282 2.66 1.25 -12.26
CA ARG A 282 1.62 2.27 -12.30
C ARG A 282 1.11 2.49 -13.72
N ILE A 283 1.98 2.40 -14.73
CA ILE A 283 1.58 2.52 -16.15
C ILE A 283 0.78 1.28 -16.56
N GLU A 284 1.24 0.08 -16.20
CA GLU A 284 0.50 -1.16 -16.51
C GLU A 284 -0.87 -1.18 -15.82
N GLU A 285 -0.94 -0.83 -14.54
CA GLU A 285 -2.20 -0.73 -13.79
C GLU A 285 -3.12 0.33 -14.39
N ARG A 286 -2.60 1.50 -14.77
CA ARG A 286 -3.38 2.55 -15.46
C ARG A 286 -3.90 2.06 -16.81
N GLN A 287 -3.10 1.31 -17.57
CA GLN A 287 -3.52 0.74 -18.85
C GLN A 287 -4.57 -0.35 -18.66
N LEU A 288 -4.39 -1.25 -17.70
CA LEU A 288 -5.36 -2.29 -17.34
C LEU A 288 -6.68 -1.67 -16.87
N PHE A 289 -6.62 -0.62 -16.05
CA PHE A 289 -7.78 0.13 -15.61
C PHE A 289 -8.50 0.81 -16.79
N ARG A 290 -7.76 1.46 -17.70
CA ARG A 290 -8.35 2.05 -18.92
C ARG A 290 -9.06 1.00 -19.77
N ARG A 291 -8.42 -0.16 -20.02
CA ARG A 291 -9.02 -1.28 -20.76
C ARG A 291 -10.26 -1.84 -20.06
N LEU A 292 -10.24 -1.92 -18.73
CA LEU A 292 -11.40 -2.35 -17.94
C LEU A 292 -12.56 -1.35 -18.09
N VAL A 293 -12.27 -0.05 -17.97
CA VAL A 293 -13.28 1.00 -18.12
C VAL A 293 -13.90 0.99 -19.51
N GLU A 294 -13.10 0.88 -20.56
CA GLU A 294 -13.57 0.78 -21.94
C GLU A 294 -14.43 -0.48 -22.15
N CYS A 295 -13.99 -1.63 -21.63
CA CYS A 295 -14.75 -2.88 -21.72
C CYS A 295 -16.13 -2.75 -21.06
N VAL A 296 -16.20 -2.20 -19.84
CA VAL A 296 -17.47 -2.04 -19.10
C VAL A 296 -18.39 -1.06 -19.84
N LEU A 297 -17.89 0.08 -20.31
CA LEU A 297 -18.69 1.04 -21.07
C LEU A 297 -19.23 0.45 -22.37
N ASN A 298 -18.42 -0.33 -23.10
CA ASN A 298 -18.87 -1.02 -24.31
C ASN A 298 -19.90 -2.12 -24.01
N ALA A 299 -19.74 -2.84 -22.90
CA ALA A 299 -20.70 -3.85 -22.48
C ALA A 299 -22.04 -3.22 -22.05
N LEU A 300 -22.02 -2.09 -21.33
CA LEU A 300 -23.22 -1.34 -20.97
C LEU A 300 -23.99 -0.83 -22.20
N ARG A 301 -23.30 -0.37 -23.25
CA ARG A 301 -23.93 0.06 -24.51
C ARG A 301 -24.65 -1.09 -25.24
N ARG A 302 -24.12 -2.31 -25.16
CA ARG A 302 -24.65 -3.50 -25.84
C ARG A 302 -25.64 -4.29 -24.98
N LEU A 303 -25.88 -3.88 -23.74
CA LEU A 303 -26.76 -4.60 -22.83
C LEU A 303 -28.21 -4.47 -23.29
N ASP A 304 -28.87 -5.62 -23.49
CA ASP A 304 -30.28 -5.71 -23.86
C ASP A 304 -31.16 -5.47 -22.62
N THR A 305 -31.43 -4.19 -22.35
CA THR A 305 -32.26 -3.72 -21.24
C THR A 305 -32.94 -2.42 -21.63
N ASN A 306 -33.94 -2.01 -20.87
CA ASN A 306 -34.62 -0.75 -21.13
C ASN A 306 -33.64 0.44 -21.00
N GLU A 307 -33.87 1.49 -21.78
CA GLU A 307 -32.98 2.65 -21.87
C GLU A 307 -32.72 3.32 -20.52
N LYS A 308 -33.76 3.46 -19.69
CA LYS A 308 -33.68 4.07 -18.36
C LYS A 308 -32.81 3.28 -17.38
N THR A 309 -32.88 1.94 -17.41
CA THR A 309 -32.02 1.06 -16.62
C THR A 309 -30.58 1.14 -17.10
N ARG A 310 -30.36 1.27 -18.41
CA ARG A 310 -29.02 1.51 -18.97
C ARG A 310 -28.44 2.84 -18.49
N GLU A 311 -29.22 3.93 -18.48
CA GLU A 311 -28.80 5.21 -17.92
C GLU A 311 -28.42 5.09 -16.45
N TYR A 312 -29.22 4.39 -15.64
CA TYR A 312 -28.90 4.15 -14.23
C TYR A 312 -27.59 3.38 -14.04
N LEU A 313 -27.34 2.34 -14.85
CA LEU A 313 -26.08 1.60 -14.81
C LEU A 313 -24.89 2.50 -15.18
N VAL A 314 -25.03 3.39 -16.17
CA VAL A 314 -23.98 4.33 -16.57
C VAL A 314 -23.70 5.33 -15.44
N THR A 315 -24.73 5.93 -14.83
CA THR A 315 -24.57 6.85 -13.70
C THR A 315 -23.92 6.16 -12.51
N LEU A 316 -24.38 4.95 -12.16
CA LEU A 316 -23.79 4.16 -11.08
C LEU A 316 -22.33 3.80 -11.36
N TRP A 317 -22.01 3.41 -12.60
CA TRP A 317 -20.64 3.11 -13.02
C TRP A 317 -19.73 4.33 -12.92
N GLN A 318 -20.20 5.51 -13.36
CA GLN A 318 -19.44 6.75 -13.25
C GLN A 318 -19.15 7.11 -11.78
N PHE A 319 -20.15 6.95 -10.90
CA PHE A 319 -19.98 7.15 -9.47
C PHE A 319 -18.92 6.20 -8.88
N VAL A 320 -19.02 4.90 -9.17
CA VAL A 320 -18.04 3.90 -8.71
C VAL A 320 -16.64 4.20 -9.27
N ARG A 321 -16.54 4.62 -10.53
CA ARG A 321 -15.27 5.01 -11.15
C ARG A 321 -14.65 6.22 -10.48
N LEU A 322 -15.44 7.24 -10.15
CA LEU A 322 -14.97 8.42 -9.43
C LEU A 322 -14.49 8.05 -8.02
N GLN A 323 -15.25 7.24 -7.28
CA GLN A 323 -14.84 6.74 -5.98
C GLN A 323 -13.55 5.89 -6.04
N ALA A 324 -13.41 5.05 -7.07
CA ALA A 324 -12.21 4.25 -7.27
C ALA A 324 -10.98 5.09 -7.68
N ALA A 325 -11.20 6.20 -8.39
CA ALA A 325 -10.14 7.15 -8.74
C ALA A 325 -9.77 8.09 -7.57
N GLU A 326 -10.71 8.35 -6.66
CA GLU A 326 -10.50 9.14 -5.44
C GLU A 326 -9.81 8.33 -4.32
N GLY A 327 -9.94 7.00 -4.35
CA GLY A 327 -9.16 6.12 -3.49
C GLY A 327 -7.75 5.88 -4.04
N ASP A 328 -6.74 6.62 -3.58
CA ASP A 328 -5.35 6.45 -4.06
C ASP A 328 -4.65 5.14 -3.65
N GLU A 329 -5.25 4.25 -2.84
CA GLU A 329 -4.58 2.97 -2.53
C GLU A 329 -4.69 1.92 -3.65
N PRO A 330 -3.58 1.36 -4.16
CA PRO A 330 -3.60 0.19 -5.04
C PRO A 330 -3.91 -1.06 -4.19
N ALA A 331 -5.19 -1.32 -3.93
CA ALA A 331 -5.64 -2.64 -3.52
C ALA A 331 -5.62 -3.58 -4.75
N PRO A 332 -5.26 -4.86 -4.59
CA PRO A 332 -5.12 -5.79 -5.70
C PRO A 332 -6.40 -5.81 -6.57
N PRO A 333 -6.28 -5.90 -7.90
CA PRO A 333 -7.37 -5.64 -8.85
C PRO A 333 -8.59 -6.58 -8.74
N GLY A 334 -8.52 -7.61 -7.88
CA GLY A 334 -9.65 -8.46 -7.50
C GLY A 334 -10.44 -7.93 -6.30
N SER A 335 -9.77 -7.40 -5.27
CA SER A 335 -10.37 -7.20 -3.95
C SER A 335 -11.10 -5.89 -3.81
N ARG A 336 -10.69 -4.76 -4.40
CA ARG A 336 -11.24 -3.46 -3.97
C ARG A 336 -12.75 -3.28 -4.14
N PHE A 337 -13.36 -3.82 -5.19
CA PHE A 337 -14.81 -3.76 -5.38
C PHE A 337 -15.55 -4.80 -4.52
N GLU A 338 -14.99 -6.01 -4.38
CA GLU A 338 -15.55 -7.04 -3.49
C GLU A 338 -15.28 -6.73 -2.00
N ALA A 339 -14.27 -5.92 -1.68
CA ALA A 339 -13.91 -5.38 -0.37
C ALA A 339 -14.68 -4.08 -0.09
N LEU A 340 -14.96 -3.24 -1.09
CA LEU A 340 -16.03 -2.23 -0.98
C LEU A 340 -17.39 -2.88 -0.66
N LEU A 341 -17.61 -4.13 -1.11
CA LEU A 341 -18.81 -4.90 -0.79
C LEU A 341 -18.69 -5.73 0.52
N ARG A 342 -17.48 -6.14 0.94
CA ARG A 342 -17.21 -7.02 2.11
C ARG A 342 -16.60 -6.34 3.35
N GLU A 343 -15.65 -5.42 3.19
CA GLU A 343 -14.94 -4.72 4.29
C GLU A 343 -15.71 -3.50 4.83
N ILE A 344 -16.71 -3.00 4.11
CA ILE A 344 -17.66 -2.06 4.69
C ILE A 344 -18.64 -2.87 5.54
N GLY A 345 -18.23 -3.12 6.80
CA GLY A 345 -19.12 -3.58 7.85
C GLY A 345 -20.38 -2.71 7.92
N ASP A 346 -21.47 -3.26 8.43
CA ASP A 346 -22.82 -2.66 8.34
C ASP A 346 -22.94 -1.22 8.89
N GLU A 347 -21.91 -0.68 9.56
CA GLU A 347 -21.88 0.68 10.11
C GLU A 347 -21.34 1.78 9.17
N GLU A 348 -20.60 1.46 8.09
CA GLU A 348 -19.98 2.48 7.20
C GLU A 348 -20.49 2.47 5.75
N ARG A 349 -21.57 1.74 5.45
CA ARG A 349 -22.19 1.81 4.12
C ARG A 349 -22.84 3.20 3.95
N PRO A 350 -22.50 3.98 2.91
CA PRO A 350 -23.36 5.07 2.50
C PRO A 350 -24.74 4.47 2.33
N SER A 351 -25.71 4.92 3.15
CA SER A 351 -27.02 4.28 3.16
C SER A 351 -27.55 4.21 1.72
N LEU A 352 -28.16 3.08 1.34
CA LEU A 352 -28.76 2.95 -0.01
C LEU A 352 -29.74 4.09 -0.31
N ARG A 353 -30.32 4.69 0.74
CA ARG A 353 -31.12 5.91 0.68
C ARG A 353 -30.31 7.11 0.20
N TRP A 354 -29.15 7.37 0.80
CA TRP A 354 -28.25 8.45 0.39
C TRP A 354 -27.75 8.27 -1.04
N LEU A 355 -27.36 7.05 -1.43
CA LEU A 355 -26.95 6.76 -2.82
C LEU A 355 -28.09 6.96 -3.82
N ALA A 356 -29.30 6.50 -3.48
CA ALA A 356 -30.48 6.68 -4.31
C ALA A 356 -30.78 8.16 -4.55
N GLU A 357 -30.72 8.97 -3.49
CA GLU A 357 -30.94 10.42 -3.55
C GLU A 357 -29.86 11.13 -4.37
N GLN A 358 -28.58 10.82 -4.10
CA GLN A 358 -27.44 11.44 -4.76
C GLN A 358 -27.39 11.12 -6.27
N LEU A 359 -27.70 9.89 -6.65
CA LEU A 359 -27.64 9.43 -8.04
C LEU A 359 -28.97 9.59 -8.78
N ARG A 360 -30.04 9.99 -8.08
CA ARG A 360 -31.43 10.02 -8.59
C ARG A 360 -31.87 8.67 -9.17
N ILE A 361 -31.44 7.59 -8.52
CA ILE A 361 -31.79 6.20 -8.88
C ILE A 361 -32.79 5.70 -7.83
N PRO A 362 -33.93 5.10 -8.21
CA PRO A 362 -34.87 4.54 -7.24
C PRO A 362 -34.19 3.48 -6.37
N ARG A 363 -34.37 3.59 -5.04
CA ARG A 363 -33.65 2.78 -4.04
C ARG A 363 -33.81 1.28 -4.28
N GLU A 364 -35.02 0.86 -4.65
CA GLU A 364 -35.39 -0.51 -4.95
C GLU A 364 -34.67 -1.09 -6.18
N ARG A 365 -34.14 -0.25 -7.06
CA ARG A 365 -33.38 -0.67 -8.25
C ARG A 365 -31.89 -0.86 -7.97
N LEU A 366 -31.33 -0.19 -6.97
CA LEU A 366 -29.88 -0.21 -6.69
C LEU A 366 -29.30 -1.62 -6.53
N PRO A 367 -29.90 -2.56 -5.76
CA PRO A 367 -29.32 -3.90 -5.60
C PRO A 367 -29.14 -4.65 -6.92
N GLY A 368 -30.17 -4.64 -7.78
CA GLY A 368 -30.10 -5.29 -9.09
C GLY A 368 -29.11 -4.60 -10.04
N LEU A 369 -28.97 -3.27 -9.96
CA LEU A 369 -27.97 -2.55 -10.75
C LEU A 369 -26.54 -2.91 -10.34
N TYR A 370 -26.27 -3.06 -9.03
CA TYR A 370 -24.98 -3.51 -8.54
C TYR A 370 -24.65 -4.94 -8.98
N GLU A 371 -25.63 -5.84 -8.98
CA GLU A 371 -25.46 -7.23 -9.41
C GLU A 371 -25.10 -7.31 -10.91
N VAL A 372 -25.83 -6.57 -11.76
CA VAL A 372 -25.54 -6.48 -13.19
C VAL A 372 -24.13 -5.90 -13.42
N LEU A 373 -23.79 -4.80 -12.75
CA LEU A 373 -22.48 -4.17 -12.87
C LEU A 373 -21.34 -5.09 -12.39
N GLY A 374 -21.55 -5.82 -11.30
CA GLY A 374 -20.62 -6.82 -10.78
C GLY A 374 -20.36 -7.95 -11.78
N THR A 375 -21.41 -8.43 -12.45
CA THR A 375 -21.32 -9.47 -13.49
C THR A 375 -20.53 -8.97 -14.70
N LEU A 376 -20.80 -7.74 -15.17
CA LEU A 376 -20.05 -7.11 -16.26
C LEU A 376 -18.56 -6.93 -15.90
N LEU A 377 -18.27 -6.49 -14.68
CA LEU A 377 -16.90 -6.34 -14.19
C LEU A 377 -16.16 -7.67 -14.18
N LYS A 378 -16.76 -8.74 -13.66
CA LYS A 378 -16.18 -10.09 -13.65
C LYS A 378 -15.85 -10.56 -15.08
N ARG A 379 -16.79 -10.36 -16.02
CA ARG A 379 -16.58 -10.70 -17.44
C ARG A 379 -15.45 -9.89 -18.08
N CYS A 380 -15.43 -8.58 -17.87
CA CYS A 380 -14.38 -7.71 -18.43
C CYS A 380 -12.99 -7.97 -17.83
N ARG A 381 -12.89 -8.30 -16.54
CA ARG A 381 -11.64 -8.73 -15.91
C ARG A 381 -11.13 -10.04 -16.49
N ALA A 382 -12.01 -11.03 -16.71
CA ALA A 382 -11.66 -12.29 -17.34
C ALA A 382 -11.15 -12.11 -18.78
N ALA A 383 -11.69 -11.13 -19.52
CA ALA A 383 -11.23 -10.78 -20.85
C ALA A 383 -9.84 -10.11 -20.83
N ASN A 384 -9.59 -9.20 -19.89
CA ASN A 384 -8.34 -8.43 -19.82
C ASN A 384 -7.16 -9.19 -19.16
N SER A 385 -7.44 -10.22 -18.36
CA SER A 385 -6.40 -11.03 -17.68
C SER A 385 -5.77 -12.13 -18.55
N GLY A 386 -6.13 -12.21 -19.84
CA GLY A 386 -5.67 -13.27 -20.74
C GLY A 386 -6.27 -14.66 -20.45
N GLN A 387 -6.99 -14.85 -19.34
CA GLN A 387 -7.63 -16.12 -18.99
C GLN A 387 -8.68 -16.57 -20.00
N ALA A 388 -9.37 -15.63 -20.67
CA ALA A 388 -10.32 -15.96 -21.74
C ALA A 388 -9.64 -16.58 -22.97
N ALA A 389 -8.42 -16.15 -23.32
CA ALA A 389 -7.65 -16.74 -24.41
C ALA A 389 -7.18 -18.16 -24.06
N VAL A 390 -6.74 -18.38 -22.81
CA VAL A 390 -6.34 -19.70 -22.32
C VAL A 390 -7.52 -20.68 -22.25
N LYS A 391 -8.71 -20.25 -21.82
CA LYS A 391 -9.93 -21.08 -21.82
C LYS A 391 -10.49 -21.36 -23.22
N ALA A 392 -10.31 -20.46 -24.17
CA ALA A 392 -10.69 -20.70 -25.56
C ALA A 392 -9.77 -21.73 -26.23
N LEU A 393 -8.47 -21.65 -25.97
CA LEU A 393 -7.48 -22.64 -26.44
C LEU A 393 -7.68 -24.02 -25.78
N SER A 394 -8.03 -24.08 -24.49
CA SER A 394 -8.30 -25.36 -23.82
C SER A 394 -9.60 -26.03 -24.28
N LYS A 395 -10.59 -25.26 -24.76
CA LYS A 395 -11.81 -25.82 -25.35
C LYS A 395 -11.63 -26.28 -26.79
N SER A 396 -10.76 -25.65 -27.59
CA SER A 396 -10.48 -26.13 -28.95
C SER A 396 -9.60 -27.39 -28.94
N SER A 397 -8.67 -27.51 -27.99
CA SER A 397 -7.79 -28.68 -27.88
C SER A 397 -8.48 -29.99 -27.46
N ILE A 398 -9.71 -29.93 -26.94
CA ILE A 398 -10.48 -31.12 -26.52
C ILE A 398 -11.45 -31.60 -27.61
N GLN A 399 -11.77 -30.77 -28.62
CA GLN A 399 -12.67 -31.16 -29.70
C GLN A 399 -11.97 -31.76 -30.93
N ASP A 400 -10.64 -31.61 -31.07
CA ASP A 400 -9.86 -32.14 -32.20
C ASP A 400 -9.27 -33.55 -32.00
N LEU A 401 -9.60 -34.25 -30.91
CA LEU A 401 -9.12 -35.62 -30.64
C LEU A 401 -10.22 -36.70 -30.72
N GLY A 402 -11.41 -36.37 -31.24
CA GLY A 402 -12.59 -37.24 -31.19
C GLY A 402 -13.36 -37.38 -32.49
N ALA A 403 -12.69 -37.54 -33.64
CA ALA A 403 -13.34 -37.99 -34.88
C ALA A 403 -12.31 -38.60 -35.83
N GLY A 404 -12.17 -39.93 -35.82
CA GLY A 404 -11.26 -40.58 -36.76
C GLY A 404 -10.94 -42.06 -36.51
N SER A 405 -11.89 -42.87 -36.07
CA SER A 405 -11.87 -44.32 -36.28
C SER A 405 -13.31 -44.79 -36.27
N ASP A 406 -13.82 -45.17 -37.43
CA ASP A 406 -14.60 -46.39 -37.64
C ASP A 406 -15.24 -46.34 -39.03
N ALA A 407 -14.59 -47.03 -39.97
CA ALA A 407 -15.20 -47.49 -41.21
C ALA A 407 -14.65 -48.90 -41.49
N HIS A 408 -15.43 -49.90 -41.07
CA HIS A 408 -15.46 -51.24 -41.64
C HIS A 408 -16.92 -51.68 -41.78
#